data_AF-A0A1C5A924-F1
#
_entry.id   AF-A0A1C5A924-F1
#
_cell.length_a   1.000
_cell.length_b   1.000
_cell.length_c   1.000
_cell.angle_alpha   90.00
_cell.angle_beta   90.00
_cell.angle_gamma   90.00
#
_symmetry.space_group_name_H-M   'P 1'
#
loop_
_entity.id
_entity.type
_entity.pdbx_description
1 polymer ?
#
loop_
_entity_poly.entity_id
_entity_poly.type
_entity_poly.pdbx_seq_one_letter_code
_entity_poly.pdbx_strand_id
1 'polypeptide(L)'
;MTGTARAESVQPTRYPLRPAVDGDVAPEQILRAVPGTEAAEPPTDGVAAAALAARLWRLDGTADLAAFHRAVAGHRISSPEPKARAVTGPDVTLLHHVETAGLWVPPVAARLAGLTPALAEGWLVLAAHWARPHLRQGDPRYLNAACKLLGGVWLRRTEASGPERESWDVPRLAGLLRLAARLVRDGSAQLAARLDRRSVSAAAAGAPDLGVPTVPTSASARIVVVARRGSGGARRFLGAAASAGLPVAAVCWYEATIPGTALDSGYAQAWYPPEPPDDPAPATAPPAATECDAVDFDELADVLRRHRADLVVLLGMPVVPMRVLANVRLGAINAHNGALPDYRGMDAVGWALLNNDPVVCTVHRVRSSADTGEIIASVPVAPEPAPTLRARVKAAQVALLLAAAAHVARHGELPDTTPQPAAGGTRYYRLHPHLKRLLDASLYAA
;
A
#
# COMPACT_ATOMS: atom_id res chain seq x y z
N MET A 1 49.92 -2.11 -14.37
CA MET A 1 48.75 -2.86 -13.86
C MET A 1 47.70 -1.85 -13.42
N THR A 2 46.82 -1.49 -14.35
CA THR A 2 45.74 -0.52 -14.15
C THR A 2 44.52 -1.26 -13.61
N GLY A 3 44.24 -1.08 -12.31
CA GLY A 3 43.03 -1.59 -11.68
C GLY A 3 41.83 -0.77 -12.14
N THR A 4 41.03 -1.33 -13.03
CA THR A 4 39.72 -0.79 -13.39
C THR A 4 38.79 -0.90 -12.18
N ALA A 5 38.34 0.25 -11.67
CA ALA A 5 37.24 0.33 -10.73
C ALA A 5 36.02 -0.36 -11.35
N ARG A 6 35.54 -1.44 -10.72
CA ARG A 6 34.23 -2.01 -11.04
C ARG A 6 33.19 -0.92 -10.79
N ALA A 7 32.62 -0.39 -11.86
CA ALA A 7 31.34 0.31 -11.77
C ALA A 7 30.35 -0.68 -11.15
N GLU A 8 29.88 -0.39 -9.94
CA GLU A 8 28.72 -1.06 -9.38
C GLU A 8 27.56 -0.83 -10.36
N SER A 9 27.24 -1.87 -11.13
CA SER A 9 26.05 -1.88 -11.96
C SER A 9 24.86 -1.78 -11.01
N VAL A 10 24.28 -0.59 -10.87
CA VAL A 10 22.92 -0.45 -10.38
C VAL A 10 22.09 -1.32 -11.31
N GLN A 11 21.59 -2.46 -10.83
CA GLN A 11 20.68 -3.26 -11.64
C GLN A 11 19.54 -2.35 -12.09
N PRO A 12 19.21 -2.31 -13.39
CA PRO A 12 18.11 -1.48 -13.86
C PRO A 12 16.86 -1.87 -13.08
N THR A 13 16.26 -0.90 -12.39
CA THR A 13 15.01 -1.16 -11.68
C THR A 13 13.99 -1.62 -12.71
N ARG A 14 13.27 -2.70 -12.39
CA ARG A 14 12.24 -3.30 -13.27
C ARG A 14 11.19 -2.30 -13.75
N TYR A 15 11.06 -1.19 -13.02
CA TYR A 15 10.21 -0.05 -13.30
C TYR A 15 11.00 1.26 -13.26
N PRO A 16 10.79 2.19 -14.21
CA PRO A 16 11.37 3.52 -14.11
C PRO A 16 10.70 4.27 -12.96
N LEU A 17 11.45 4.46 -11.87
CA LEU A 17 11.05 5.30 -10.75
C LEU A 17 11.51 6.74 -11.01
N ARG A 18 10.66 7.70 -10.66
CA ARG A 18 10.97 9.13 -10.76
C ARG A 18 11.06 9.72 -9.36
N PRO A 19 12.26 10.10 -8.88
CA PRO A 19 12.47 10.54 -7.51
C PRO A 19 11.48 11.62 -7.03
N ALA A 20 11.23 12.66 -7.83
CA ALA A 20 10.30 13.74 -7.46
C ALA A 20 8.82 13.32 -7.43
N VAL A 21 8.44 12.32 -8.24
CA VAL A 21 7.06 11.84 -8.29
C VAL A 21 6.79 10.81 -7.20
N ASP A 22 7.77 9.92 -6.96
CA ASP A 22 7.61 8.72 -6.14
C ASP A 22 8.20 8.85 -4.73
N GLY A 23 8.96 9.93 -4.49
CA GLY A 23 9.70 10.14 -3.23
C GLY A 23 10.86 9.18 -3.05
N ASP A 24 11.43 8.64 -4.14
CA ASP A 24 12.45 7.60 -4.08
C ASP A 24 13.83 8.15 -3.68
N VAL A 25 14.53 7.41 -2.82
CA VAL A 25 15.93 7.64 -2.47
C VAL A 25 16.63 6.33 -2.10
N ALA A 26 17.90 6.20 -2.46
CA ALA A 26 18.79 5.18 -1.92
C ALA A 26 19.63 5.76 -0.77
N PRO A 27 19.65 5.17 0.43
CA PRO A 27 20.45 5.66 1.55
C PRO A 27 21.94 5.86 1.21
N GLU A 28 22.50 5.04 0.34
CA GLU A 28 23.88 5.10 -0.14
C GLU A 28 24.15 6.36 -0.98
N GLN A 29 23.14 6.86 -1.71
CA GLN A 29 23.27 8.13 -2.43
C GLN A 29 23.41 9.30 -1.44
N ILE A 30 22.63 9.30 -0.35
CA ILE A 30 22.71 10.34 0.69
C ILE A 30 24.09 10.31 1.38
N LEU A 31 24.55 9.12 1.79
CA LEU A 31 25.82 8.96 2.50
C LEU A 31 27.04 9.40 1.66
N ARG A 32 26.97 9.24 0.33
CA ARG A 32 28.00 9.73 -0.61
C ARG A 32 27.92 11.24 -0.83
N ALA A 33 26.71 11.79 -0.93
CA ALA A 33 26.49 13.19 -1.29
C ALA A 33 26.54 14.17 -0.11
N VAL A 34 26.44 13.70 1.13
CA VAL A 34 26.53 14.51 2.35
C VAL A 34 27.77 14.08 3.13
N PRO A 35 28.97 14.67 2.89
CA PRO A 35 30.17 14.35 3.66
C PRO A 35 30.09 14.93 5.09
N GLY A 36 30.88 14.39 6.02
CA GLY A 36 30.99 14.91 7.38
C GLY A 36 30.71 13.89 8.49
N THR A 37 30.64 14.38 9.73
CA THR A 37 30.32 13.56 10.91
C THR A 37 28.81 13.37 11.06
N GLU A 38 28.41 12.25 11.63
CA GLU A 38 27.01 12.02 12.01
C GLU A 38 26.63 12.90 13.20
N ALA A 39 25.35 13.27 13.28
CA ALA A 39 24.81 13.86 14.49
C ALA A 39 24.86 12.85 15.64
N ALA A 40 24.93 13.34 16.88
CA ALA A 40 24.75 12.50 18.05
C ALA A 40 23.38 11.78 17.97
N GLU A 41 23.35 10.54 18.43
CA GLU A 41 22.12 9.76 18.41
C GLU A 41 21.04 10.41 19.28
N PRO A 42 19.81 10.63 18.76
CA PRO A 42 18.73 11.16 19.55
C PRO A 42 18.29 10.14 20.61
N PRO A 43 17.63 10.60 21.69
CA PRO A 43 17.02 9.72 22.68
C PRO A 43 16.15 8.64 22.03
N THR A 44 16.13 7.46 22.62
CA THR A 44 15.28 6.35 22.18
C THR A 44 13.85 6.55 22.71
N ASP A 45 13.70 7.01 23.94
CA ASP A 45 12.42 7.11 24.63
C ASP A 45 11.69 8.43 24.31
N GLY A 46 10.36 8.39 24.36
CA GLY A 46 9.52 9.59 24.22
C GLY A 46 9.40 10.19 22.82
N VAL A 47 10.24 9.82 21.86
CA VAL A 47 10.26 10.42 20.50
C VAL A 47 8.89 10.33 19.82
N ALA A 48 8.27 9.16 19.78
CA ALA A 48 6.98 8.99 19.13
C ALA A 48 5.85 9.78 19.81
N ALA A 49 5.82 9.81 21.16
CA ALA A 49 4.85 10.58 21.91
C ALA A 49 5.03 12.10 21.69
N ALA A 50 6.29 12.58 21.70
CA ALA A 50 6.61 13.97 21.43
C ALA A 50 6.23 14.36 20.00
N ALA A 51 6.54 13.53 19.00
CA ALA A 51 6.20 13.77 17.61
C ALA A 51 4.68 13.74 17.37
N LEU A 52 3.97 12.87 18.09
CA LEU A 52 2.51 12.81 18.07
C LEU A 52 1.88 14.09 18.60
N ALA A 53 2.31 14.55 19.78
CA ALA A 53 1.84 15.78 20.40
C ALA A 53 2.16 17.02 19.53
N ALA A 54 3.35 17.06 18.93
CA ALA A 54 3.81 18.14 18.07
C ALA A 54 3.23 18.08 16.64
N ARG A 55 2.48 17.03 16.27
CA ARG A 55 1.86 16.85 14.95
C ARG A 55 2.84 16.94 13.78
N LEU A 56 4.00 16.31 13.88
CA LEU A 56 5.09 16.49 12.91
C LEU A 56 4.74 16.13 11.45
N TRP A 57 3.65 15.41 11.19
CA TRP A 57 3.17 15.12 9.82
C TRP A 57 2.38 16.27 9.17
N ARG A 58 2.14 17.38 9.88
CA ARG A 58 1.41 18.55 9.37
C ARG A 58 2.39 19.58 8.81
N LEU A 59 2.26 19.88 7.53
CA LEU A 59 3.08 20.88 6.80
C LEU A 59 2.40 22.25 6.65
N ASP A 60 1.26 22.45 7.32
CA ASP A 60 0.44 23.67 7.27
C ASP A 60 0.83 24.72 8.32
N GLY A 61 2.01 24.56 8.95
CA GLY A 61 2.49 25.42 10.03
C GLY A 61 1.92 25.12 11.41
N THR A 62 1.03 24.12 11.56
CA THR A 62 0.44 23.76 12.86
C THR A 62 1.33 22.86 13.72
N ALA A 63 2.48 22.41 13.21
CA ALA A 63 3.41 21.55 13.94
C ALA A 63 4.21 22.35 15.00
N ASP A 64 4.22 21.88 16.25
CA ASP A 64 4.95 22.53 17.35
C ASP A 64 6.35 21.92 17.54
N LEU A 65 7.28 22.32 16.67
CA LEU A 65 8.65 21.84 16.71
C LEU A 65 9.37 22.22 18.01
N ALA A 66 9.05 23.39 18.59
CA ALA A 66 9.66 23.83 19.83
C ALA A 66 9.27 22.91 20.99
N ALA A 67 8.00 22.50 21.07
CA ALA A 67 7.55 21.50 22.03
C ALA A 67 8.20 20.13 21.76
N PHE A 68 8.33 19.71 20.50
CA PHE A 68 9.03 18.48 20.16
C PHE A 68 10.47 18.49 20.67
N HIS A 69 11.25 19.53 20.40
CA HIS A 69 12.63 19.64 20.85
C HIS A 69 12.75 19.69 22.38
N ARG A 70 11.88 20.44 23.08
CA ARG A 70 11.85 20.45 24.56
C ARG A 70 11.56 19.05 25.11
N ALA A 71 10.57 18.35 24.55
CA ALA A 71 10.19 17.03 25.00
C ALA A 71 11.31 16.01 24.77
N VAL A 72 11.92 15.99 23.57
CA VAL A 72 13.01 15.06 23.26
C VAL A 72 14.25 15.35 24.11
N ALA A 73 14.62 16.63 24.32
CA ALA A 73 15.78 17.00 25.14
C ALA A 73 15.64 16.54 26.61
N GLY A 74 14.42 16.39 27.12
CA GLY A 74 14.16 15.87 28.46
C GLY A 74 14.35 14.36 28.62
N HIS A 75 14.53 13.61 27.54
CA HIS A 75 14.71 12.16 27.57
C HIS A 75 16.21 11.80 27.56
N ARG A 76 16.60 10.82 28.38
CA ARG A 76 17.98 10.34 28.44
C ARG A 76 18.33 9.51 27.21
N ILE A 77 19.56 9.66 26.72
CA ILE A 77 20.15 8.71 25.77
C ILE A 77 20.52 7.47 26.57
N SER A 78 19.81 6.36 26.36
CA SER A 78 20.13 5.10 27.06
C SER A 78 21.39 4.46 26.44
N SER A 79 22.41 4.13 27.24
CA SER A 79 23.62 3.38 26.83
C SER A 79 23.58 1.90 27.29
N PRO A 80 24.44 1.03 26.70
CA PRO A 80 24.18 0.31 25.46
C PRO A 80 23.22 -0.88 25.65
N GLU A 81 22.42 -1.11 24.60
CA GLU A 81 21.53 -2.25 24.33
C GLU A 81 20.58 -2.69 25.44
N PRO A 82 19.34 -2.14 25.48
CA PRO A 82 18.24 -2.96 25.95
C PRO A 82 17.99 -4.08 24.94
N LYS A 83 17.63 -5.27 25.45
CA LYS A 83 16.88 -6.30 24.71
C LYS A 83 15.83 -5.64 23.80
N ALA A 84 15.59 -6.24 22.63
CA ALA A 84 14.62 -5.79 21.62
C ALA A 84 13.49 -4.94 22.24
N ARG A 85 13.47 -3.64 21.96
CA ARG A 85 12.47 -2.74 22.53
C ARG A 85 11.18 -2.85 21.73
N ALA A 86 10.09 -3.10 22.45
CA ALA A 86 8.76 -3.19 21.87
C ALA A 86 8.31 -1.83 21.32
N VAL A 87 7.61 -1.89 20.20
CA VAL A 87 6.85 -0.77 19.64
C VAL A 87 5.79 -0.30 20.64
N THR A 88 5.66 1.01 20.84
CA THR A 88 4.72 1.58 21.81
C THR A 88 3.37 1.94 21.17
N GLY A 89 2.31 2.14 21.96
CA GLY A 89 1.03 2.67 21.47
C GLY A 89 1.19 3.98 20.67
N PRO A 90 1.93 4.98 21.18
CA PRO A 90 2.25 6.19 20.42
C PRO A 90 2.94 5.95 19.07
N ASP A 91 3.81 4.94 18.95
CA ASP A 91 4.42 4.59 17.66
C ASP A 91 3.36 4.14 16.64
N VAL A 92 2.43 3.28 17.05
CA VAL A 92 1.35 2.79 16.19
C VAL A 92 0.43 3.94 15.74
N THR A 93 0.03 4.81 16.67
CA THR A 93 -0.81 5.98 16.37
C THR A 93 -0.11 6.98 15.47
N LEU A 94 1.16 7.30 15.75
CA LEU A 94 1.95 8.23 14.95
C LEU A 94 2.20 7.68 13.54
N LEU A 95 2.56 6.40 13.41
CA LEU A 95 2.71 5.73 12.12
C LEU A 95 1.45 5.90 11.28
N HIS A 96 0.28 5.65 11.87
CA HIS A 96 -1.00 5.83 11.18
C HIS A 96 -1.16 7.25 10.65
N HIS A 97 -0.94 8.27 11.48
CA HIS A 97 -1.06 9.66 11.06
C HIS A 97 -0.08 10.05 9.96
N VAL A 98 1.20 9.67 10.08
CA VAL A 98 2.22 9.94 9.05
C VAL A 98 1.84 9.28 7.72
N GLU A 99 1.32 8.06 7.76
CA GLU A 99 0.99 7.28 6.58
C GLU A 99 -0.31 7.73 5.88
N THR A 100 -1.26 8.29 6.63
CA THR A 100 -2.54 8.77 6.08
C THR A 100 -2.61 10.29 5.87
N ALA A 101 -1.53 11.03 6.12
CA ALA A 101 -1.47 12.49 5.95
C ALA A 101 -1.56 12.96 4.49
N GLY A 102 -1.55 12.05 3.51
CA GLY A 102 -1.56 12.38 2.08
C GLY A 102 -0.21 12.83 1.52
N LEU A 103 0.84 12.87 2.35
CA LEU A 103 2.20 13.30 1.99
C LEU A 103 2.85 12.41 0.91
N TRP A 104 2.48 11.13 0.88
CA TRP A 104 3.10 10.10 0.03
C TRP A 104 2.28 9.80 -1.23
N VAL A 105 1.33 10.67 -1.57
CA VAL A 105 0.52 10.58 -2.79
C VAL A 105 1.24 11.33 -3.91
N PRO A 106 1.61 10.66 -5.01
CA PRO A 106 2.23 11.32 -6.15
C PRO A 106 1.44 12.54 -6.67
N PRO A 107 2.12 13.60 -7.13
CA PRO A 107 3.57 13.80 -7.08
C PRO A 107 4.03 14.16 -5.66
N VAL A 108 4.94 13.37 -5.09
CA VAL A 108 5.38 13.52 -3.68
C VAL A 108 6.04 14.88 -3.46
N ALA A 109 6.88 15.36 -4.38
CA ALA A 109 7.50 16.69 -4.29
C ALA A 109 6.50 17.81 -3.98
N ALA A 110 5.38 17.84 -4.71
CA ALA A 110 4.34 18.86 -4.52
C ALA A 110 3.66 18.75 -3.14
N ARG A 111 3.47 17.52 -2.64
CA ARG A 111 2.89 17.29 -1.30
C ARG A 111 3.83 17.70 -0.17
N LEU A 112 5.12 17.79 -0.45
CA LEU A 112 6.16 18.14 0.52
C LEU A 112 6.62 19.61 0.42
N ALA A 113 6.01 20.43 -0.42
CA ALA A 113 6.40 21.83 -0.61
C ALA A 113 6.46 22.63 0.70
N GLY A 114 5.58 22.35 1.66
CA GLY A 114 5.56 22.99 2.99
C GLY A 114 6.58 22.45 4.01
N LEU A 115 7.41 21.46 3.65
CA LEU A 115 8.44 20.94 4.54
C LEU A 115 9.61 21.94 4.63
N THR A 116 9.85 22.45 5.83
CA THR A 116 10.94 23.39 6.13
C THR A 116 12.18 22.66 6.67
N PRO A 117 13.38 23.26 6.60
CA PRO A 117 14.59 22.67 7.20
C PRO A 117 14.43 22.38 8.70
N ALA A 118 13.74 23.27 9.43
CA ALA A 118 13.48 23.08 10.85
C ALA A 118 12.60 21.84 11.12
N LEU A 119 11.50 21.68 10.37
CA LEU A 119 10.63 20.50 10.52
C LEU A 119 11.32 19.22 10.03
N ALA A 120 12.21 19.34 9.04
CA ALA A 120 13.03 18.24 8.54
C ALA A 120 13.96 17.67 9.63
N GLU A 121 14.46 18.47 10.57
CA GLU A 121 15.20 17.94 11.73
C GLU A 121 14.34 16.96 12.54
N GLY A 122 13.09 17.33 12.82
CA GLY A 122 12.14 16.46 13.53
C GLY A 122 11.82 15.18 12.75
N TRP A 123 11.69 15.28 11.42
CA TRP A 123 11.49 14.12 10.55
C TRP A 123 12.68 13.17 10.56
N LEU A 124 13.90 13.68 10.56
CA LEU A 124 15.11 12.84 10.59
C LEU A 124 15.33 12.19 11.96
N VAL A 125 15.01 12.88 13.05
CA VAL A 125 14.98 12.27 14.39
C VAL A 125 13.98 11.12 14.43
N LEU A 126 12.78 11.33 13.89
CA LEU A 126 11.76 10.29 13.80
C LEU A 126 12.17 9.14 12.88
N ALA A 127 12.79 9.44 11.73
CA ALA A 127 13.31 8.45 10.81
C ALA A 127 14.41 7.60 11.47
N ALA A 128 15.32 8.21 12.23
CA ALA A 128 16.36 7.52 12.98
C ALA A 128 15.77 6.66 14.11
N HIS A 129 14.83 7.20 14.90
CA HIS A 129 14.07 6.44 15.91
C HIS A 129 13.45 5.19 15.30
N TRP A 130 12.86 5.35 14.12
CA TRP A 130 12.22 4.26 13.43
C TRP A 130 13.25 3.28 12.80
N ALA A 131 14.26 3.73 12.07
CA ALA A 131 15.17 2.83 11.37
C ALA A 131 16.09 1.97 12.26
N ARG A 132 16.11 2.20 13.59
CA ARG A 132 16.93 1.45 14.55
C ARG A 132 16.60 -0.06 14.57
N PRO A 133 17.59 -0.94 14.40
CA PRO A 133 17.42 -2.41 14.43
C PRO A 133 16.83 -3.02 15.71
N HIS A 134 17.15 -2.45 16.87
CA HIS A 134 16.71 -2.97 18.17
C HIS A 134 15.26 -2.59 18.49
N LEU A 135 14.74 -1.56 17.81
CA LEU A 135 13.31 -1.31 17.72
C LEU A 135 12.80 -2.18 16.56
N ARG A 136 11.67 -2.88 16.74
CA ARG A 136 11.03 -3.67 15.66
C ARG A 136 11.78 -4.91 15.18
N GLN A 137 12.19 -5.79 16.09
CA GLN A 137 12.41 -7.17 15.64
C GLN A 137 11.10 -7.70 15.01
N GLY A 138 11.06 -7.72 13.67
CA GLY A 138 9.94 -8.25 12.91
C GLY A 138 9.22 -7.26 11.96
N ASP A 139 8.95 -6.01 12.37
CA ASP A 139 7.91 -5.18 11.70
C ASP A 139 8.47 -4.17 10.66
N PRO A 140 8.35 -4.46 9.35
CA PRO A 140 8.87 -3.61 8.27
C PRO A 140 8.07 -2.33 8.04
N ARG A 141 6.85 -2.19 8.60
CA ARG A 141 5.98 -1.02 8.36
C ARG A 141 6.62 0.28 8.70
N TYR A 142 7.50 0.23 9.66
CA TYR A 142 8.09 1.42 10.14
C TYR A 142 9.48 1.71 9.56
N LEU A 143 10.21 0.70 9.07
CA LEU A 143 11.37 0.94 8.21
C LEU A 143 10.90 1.66 6.95
N ASN A 144 9.75 1.23 6.41
CA ASN A 144 9.06 1.90 5.32
C ASN A 144 8.77 3.39 5.60
N ALA A 145 8.24 3.70 6.79
CA ALA A 145 7.98 5.07 7.20
C ALA A 145 9.28 5.88 7.37
N ALA A 146 10.34 5.27 7.89
CA ALA A 146 11.66 5.90 7.96
C ALA A 146 12.22 6.22 6.56
N CYS A 147 12.08 5.32 5.58
CA CYS A 147 12.46 5.58 4.19
C CYS A 147 11.71 6.79 3.62
N LYS A 148 10.40 6.90 3.88
CA LYS A 148 9.57 8.03 3.41
C LYS A 148 10.00 9.37 4.00
N LEU A 149 10.22 9.42 5.31
CA LEU A 149 10.67 10.65 5.99
C LEU A 149 12.07 11.06 5.49
N LEU A 150 13.00 10.11 5.40
CA LEU A 150 14.35 10.35 4.87
C LEU A 150 14.31 10.82 3.41
N GLY A 151 13.55 10.14 2.56
CA GLY A 151 13.37 10.47 1.14
C GLY A 151 12.71 11.82 0.93
N GLY A 152 11.71 12.15 1.74
CA GLY A 152 11.05 13.45 1.67
C GLY A 152 11.98 14.62 2.01
N VAL A 153 12.79 14.47 3.06
CA VAL A 153 13.82 15.47 3.43
C VAL A 153 14.88 15.57 2.34
N TRP A 154 15.37 14.44 1.84
CA TRP A 154 16.37 14.40 0.76
C TRP A 154 15.86 15.11 -0.49
N LEU A 155 14.65 14.80 -0.92
CA LEU A 155 14.00 15.40 -2.08
C LEU A 155 13.91 16.92 -1.96
N ARG A 156 13.37 17.43 -0.85
CA ARG A 156 13.24 18.88 -0.63
C ARG A 156 14.59 19.59 -0.58
N ARG A 157 15.60 18.98 0.06
CA ARG A 157 16.98 19.50 0.03
C ARG A 157 17.55 19.57 -1.38
N THR A 158 17.30 18.55 -2.21
CA THR A 158 17.83 18.51 -3.59
C THR A 158 17.11 19.47 -4.54
N GLU A 159 15.83 19.76 -4.31
CA GLU A 159 15.05 20.73 -5.09
C GLU A 159 15.32 22.18 -4.68
N ALA A 160 15.71 22.41 -3.42
CA ALA A 160 16.07 23.74 -2.93
C ALA A 160 17.27 24.31 -3.70
N SER A 161 17.20 25.62 -4.01
CA SER A 161 18.23 26.36 -4.74
C SER A 161 18.48 27.74 -4.12
N GLY A 162 19.63 28.34 -4.41
CA GLY A 162 20.00 29.66 -3.90
C GLY A 162 19.95 29.76 -2.36
N PRO A 163 19.39 30.83 -1.78
CA PRO A 163 19.33 31.02 -0.33
C PRO A 163 18.51 29.94 0.41
N GLU A 164 17.51 29.35 -0.24
CA GLU A 164 16.76 28.23 0.36
C GLU A 164 17.71 27.06 0.61
N ARG A 165 18.57 26.73 -0.36
CA ARG A 165 19.51 25.61 -0.25
C ARG A 165 20.47 25.75 0.92
N GLU A 166 20.96 26.96 1.19
CA GLU A 166 21.85 27.24 2.33
C GLU A 166 21.19 26.84 3.66
N SER A 167 19.89 27.06 3.80
CA SER A 167 19.14 26.67 5.01
C SER A 167 19.01 25.15 5.20
N TRP A 168 19.17 24.35 4.13
CA TRP A 168 19.20 22.88 4.17
C TRP A 168 20.60 22.29 4.38
N ASP A 169 21.66 23.08 4.19
CA ASP A 169 23.05 22.64 4.25
C ASP A 169 23.73 22.98 5.61
N VAL A 170 22.91 23.15 6.65
CA VAL A 170 23.40 23.38 8.02
C VAL A 170 23.98 22.09 8.65
N PRO A 171 25.05 22.19 9.46
CA PRO A 171 25.76 21.01 10.00
C PRO A 171 24.87 20.01 10.75
N ARG A 172 23.91 20.51 11.52
CA ARG A 172 22.97 19.67 12.28
C ARG A 172 22.10 18.81 11.39
N LEU A 173 21.50 19.40 10.34
CA LEU A 173 20.65 18.68 9.40
C LEU A 173 21.47 17.68 8.57
N ALA A 174 22.67 18.06 8.15
CA ALA A 174 23.61 17.17 7.46
C ALA A 174 23.98 15.94 8.33
N GLY A 175 24.30 16.17 9.62
CA GLY A 175 24.60 15.09 10.56
C GLY A 175 23.41 14.15 10.80
N LEU A 176 22.21 14.69 10.92
CA LEU A 176 20.97 13.89 11.07
C LEU A 176 20.62 13.11 9.80
N LEU A 177 20.84 13.70 8.62
CA LEU A 177 20.65 13.03 7.33
C LEU A 177 21.56 11.81 7.22
N ARG A 178 22.83 11.95 7.58
CA ARG A 178 23.79 10.83 7.58
C ARG A 178 23.39 9.75 8.58
N LEU A 179 23.03 10.12 9.80
CA LEU A 179 22.58 9.17 10.83
C LEU A 179 21.36 8.37 10.36
N ALA A 180 20.30 9.06 9.91
CA ALA A 180 19.09 8.40 9.44
C ALA A 180 19.35 7.52 8.21
N ALA A 181 20.18 7.97 7.26
CA ALA A 181 20.56 7.17 6.10
C ALA A 181 21.34 5.90 6.49
N ARG A 182 22.29 5.99 7.43
CA ARG A 182 22.99 4.81 7.95
C ARG A 182 22.01 3.82 8.58
N LEU A 183 21.14 4.28 9.47
CA LEU A 183 20.18 3.40 10.15
C LEU A 183 19.20 2.75 9.16
N VAL A 184 18.70 3.50 8.17
CA VAL A 184 17.84 2.93 7.12
C VAL A 184 18.60 1.88 6.31
N ARG A 185 19.84 2.16 5.90
CA ARG A 185 20.70 1.18 5.20
C ARG A 185 20.88 -0.10 6.02
N ASP A 186 21.24 0.04 7.30
CA ASP A 186 21.52 -1.09 8.17
C ASP A 186 20.23 -1.92 8.41
N GLY A 187 19.08 -1.27 8.62
CA GLY A 187 17.77 -1.91 8.72
C GLY A 187 17.35 -2.62 7.42
N SER A 188 17.61 -2.00 6.26
CA SER A 188 17.37 -2.60 4.94
C SER A 188 18.25 -3.83 4.70
N ALA A 189 19.52 -3.81 5.13
CA ALA A 189 20.41 -4.96 5.02
C ALA A 189 19.94 -6.14 5.89
N GLN A 190 19.42 -5.87 7.10
CA GLN A 190 18.83 -6.89 7.95
C GLN A 190 17.56 -7.50 7.35
N LEU A 191 16.70 -6.65 6.77
CA LEU A 191 15.51 -7.10 6.06
C LEU A 191 15.87 -7.96 4.85
N ALA A 192 16.83 -7.54 4.03
CA ALA A 192 17.33 -8.32 2.89
C ALA A 192 17.87 -9.69 3.34
N ALA A 193 18.74 -9.72 4.36
CA ALA A 193 19.25 -10.97 4.90
C ALA A 193 18.16 -11.89 5.47
N ARG A 194 17.04 -11.34 5.94
CA ARG A 194 15.86 -12.13 6.35
C ARG A 194 15.13 -12.73 5.16
N LEU A 195 14.99 -11.99 4.07
CA LEU A 195 14.35 -12.45 2.83
C LEU A 195 15.16 -13.58 2.17
N ASP A 196 16.50 -13.48 2.19
CA ASP A 196 17.40 -14.49 1.60
C ASP A 196 17.40 -15.84 2.33
N ARG A 197 17.06 -15.86 3.62
CA ARG A 197 17.07 -17.07 4.45
C ARG A 197 15.83 -17.96 4.27
N ARG A 198 14.88 -17.58 3.42
CA ARG A 198 13.65 -18.34 3.24
C ARG A 198 13.85 -19.55 2.33
N SER A 199 13.30 -20.69 2.76
CA SER A 199 12.87 -21.77 1.88
C SER A 199 11.43 -21.50 1.39
N VAL A 200 11.23 -21.40 0.07
CA VAL A 200 9.89 -21.27 -0.52
C VAL A 200 9.17 -22.59 -0.29
N SER A 201 8.50 -22.73 0.88
CA SER A 201 7.60 -23.84 1.10
C SER A 201 6.32 -23.57 0.32
N ALA A 202 6.07 -24.38 -0.70
CA ALA A 202 4.78 -24.43 -1.39
C ALA A 202 3.75 -24.99 -0.41
N ALA A 203 3.06 -24.12 0.32
CA ALA A 203 1.87 -24.53 1.04
C ALA A 203 0.78 -24.84 0.01
N ALA A 204 0.73 -26.09 -0.43
CA ALA A 204 -0.38 -26.65 -1.19
C ALA A 204 -1.54 -26.91 -0.23
N ALA A 205 -2.20 -25.85 0.22
CA ALA A 205 -3.56 -25.98 0.70
C ALA A 205 -4.46 -25.93 -0.54
N GLY A 206 -5.15 -27.03 -0.84
CA GLY A 206 -6.12 -27.06 -1.91
C GLY A 206 -7.10 -25.89 -1.75
N ALA A 207 -7.26 -25.08 -2.79
CA ALA A 207 -8.31 -24.09 -2.79
C ALA A 207 -9.64 -24.82 -2.58
N PRO A 208 -10.55 -24.31 -1.71
CA PRO A 208 -11.90 -24.82 -1.72
C PRO A 208 -12.42 -24.75 -3.16
N ASP A 209 -12.88 -25.88 -3.69
CA ASP A 209 -13.64 -25.89 -4.93
C ASP A 209 -14.94 -25.15 -4.63
N LEU A 210 -14.96 -23.86 -4.93
CA LEU A 210 -16.16 -23.06 -4.81
C LEU A 210 -17.17 -23.41 -5.91
N GLY A 211 -16.77 -24.23 -6.89
CA GLY A 211 -17.43 -24.39 -8.16
C GLY A 211 -17.53 -23.06 -8.90
N VAL A 212 -17.63 -23.09 -10.22
CA VAL A 212 -18.43 -22.07 -10.89
C VAL A 212 -19.75 -22.77 -11.20
N PRO A 213 -20.65 -22.87 -10.22
CA PRO A 213 -21.85 -23.66 -10.44
C PRO A 213 -22.75 -22.89 -11.41
N THR A 214 -23.30 -23.58 -12.41
CA THR A 214 -24.22 -22.99 -13.38
C THR A 214 -25.38 -22.29 -12.66
N VAL A 215 -25.68 -21.07 -13.09
CA VAL A 215 -26.75 -20.26 -12.50
C VAL A 215 -28.08 -20.67 -13.16
N PRO A 216 -29.14 -20.98 -12.39
CA PRO A 216 -30.46 -21.23 -12.96
C PRO A 216 -30.99 -20.01 -13.72
N THR A 217 -31.71 -20.23 -14.82
CA THR A 217 -32.27 -19.18 -15.69
C THR A 217 -33.30 -18.24 -15.01
N SER A 218 -33.70 -18.53 -13.78
CA SER A 218 -34.65 -17.72 -12.97
C SER A 218 -33.99 -16.87 -11.87
N ALA A 219 -32.67 -16.67 -11.92
CA ALA A 219 -31.92 -15.91 -10.92
C ALA A 219 -32.54 -14.52 -10.64
N SER A 220 -32.79 -14.23 -9.36
CA SER A 220 -33.61 -13.08 -8.92
C SER A 220 -32.80 -11.84 -8.53
N ALA A 221 -31.51 -11.99 -8.20
CA ALA A 221 -30.67 -10.90 -7.72
C ALA A 221 -30.07 -10.09 -8.88
N ARG A 222 -30.28 -8.77 -8.87
CA ARG A 222 -29.69 -7.83 -9.83
C ARG A 222 -28.28 -7.45 -9.39
N ILE A 223 -27.28 -7.98 -10.08
CA ILE A 223 -25.87 -7.69 -9.80
C ILE A 223 -25.46 -6.45 -10.60
N VAL A 224 -24.88 -5.45 -9.94
CA VAL A 224 -24.23 -4.32 -10.60
C VAL A 224 -22.73 -4.40 -10.36
N VAL A 225 -21.97 -4.32 -11.46
CA VAL A 225 -20.51 -4.31 -11.42
C VAL A 225 -20.04 -2.86 -11.48
N VAL A 226 -19.15 -2.46 -10.58
CA VAL A 226 -18.54 -1.12 -10.59
C VAL A 226 -17.03 -1.26 -10.73
N ALA A 227 -16.50 -0.68 -11.79
CA ALA A 227 -15.10 -0.83 -12.17
C ALA A 227 -14.54 0.42 -12.85
N ARG A 228 -13.21 0.53 -12.94
CA ARG A 228 -12.58 1.52 -13.84
C ARG A 228 -12.49 0.98 -15.27
N ARG A 229 -12.61 1.86 -16.25
CA ARG A 229 -12.39 1.51 -17.66
C ARG A 229 -10.95 1.04 -17.86
N GLY A 230 -10.75 0.03 -18.73
CA GLY A 230 -9.44 -0.58 -18.97
C GLY A 230 -8.90 -1.47 -17.84
N SER A 231 -9.65 -1.69 -16.76
CA SER A 231 -9.23 -2.60 -15.69
C SER A 231 -9.18 -4.05 -16.18
N GLY A 232 -7.99 -4.66 -16.23
CA GLY A 232 -7.82 -6.08 -16.55
C GLY A 232 -8.57 -7.02 -15.59
N GLY A 233 -8.74 -6.61 -14.32
CA GLY A 233 -9.58 -7.34 -13.36
C GLY A 233 -11.06 -7.31 -13.73
N ALA A 234 -11.56 -6.17 -14.24
CA ALA A 234 -12.93 -6.06 -14.71
C ALA A 234 -13.17 -6.90 -15.97
N ARG A 235 -12.23 -6.87 -16.92
CA ARG A 235 -12.26 -7.71 -18.12
C ARG A 235 -12.38 -9.20 -17.77
N ARG A 236 -11.51 -9.69 -16.89
CA ARG A 236 -11.50 -11.09 -16.45
C ARG A 236 -12.79 -11.47 -15.71
N PHE A 237 -13.28 -10.61 -14.82
CA PHE A 237 -14.53 -10.84 -14.10
C PHE A 237 -15.75 -10.86 -15.03
N LEU A 238 -15.91 -9.86 -15.91
CA LEU A 238 -17.07 -9.76 -16.81
C LEU A 238 -17.10 -10.91 -17.82
N GLY A 239 -15.95 -11.32 -18.36
CA GLY A 239 -15.85 -12.49 -19.23
C GLY A 239 -16.26 -13.78 -18.50
N ALA A 240 -15.78 -13.98 -17.27
CA ALA A 240 -16.16 -15.15 -16.47
C ALA A 240 -17.64 -15.11 -16.05
N ALA A 241 -18.17 -13.93 -15.73
CA ALA A 241 -19.57 -13.72 -15.39
C ALA A 241 -20.50 -14.03 -16.56
N ALA A 242 -20.15 -13.60 -17.78
CA ALA A 242 -20.88 -13.91 -19.00
C ALA A 242 -20.89 -15.43 -19.26
N SER A 243 -19.72 -16.08 -19.17
CA SER A 243 -19.60 -17.55 -19.34
C SER A 243 -20.38 -18.34 -18.29
N ALA A 244 -20.49 -17.82 -17.07
CA ALA A 244 -21.25 -18.44 -15.98
C ALA A 244 -22.75 -18.13 -16.01
N GLY A 245 -23.21 -17.25 -16.92
CA GLY A 245 -24.60 -16.81 -16.99
C GLY A 245 -25.04 -15.98 -15.78
N LEU A 246 -24.14 -15.20 -15.17
CA LEU A 246 -24.52 -14.33 -14.06
C LEU A 246 -25.48 -13.23 -14.51
N PRO A 247 -26.52 -12.90 -13.70
CA PRO A 247 -27.49 -11.85 -13.99
C PRO A 247 -26.91 -10.46 -13.71
N VAL A 248 -25.89 -10.07 -14.48
CA VAL A 248 -25.30 -8.73 -14.44
C VAL A 248 -26.29 -7.76 -15.07
N ALA A 249 -26.97 -6.95 -14.25
CA ALA A 249 -27.96 -5.99 -14.71
C ALA A 249 -27.31 -4.74 -15.33
N ALA A 250 -26.18 -4.30 -14.76
CA ALA A 250 -25.43 -3.17 -15.27
C ALA A 250 -23.94 -3.24 -14.94
N VAL A 251 -23.14 -2.59 -15.78
CA VAL A 251 -21.73 -2.30 -15.55
C VAL A 251 -21.57 -0.78 -15.50
N CYS A 252 -21.15 -0.27 -14.35
CA CYS A 252 -20.85 1.14 -14.13
C CYS A 252 -19.34 1.37 -14.19
N TRP A 253 -18.90 2.13 -15.20
CA TRP A 253 -17.53 2.59 -15.33
C TRP A 253 -17.35 3.85 -14.50
N TYR A 254 -16.68 3.70 -13.36
CA TYR A 254 -16.41 4.81 -12.45
C TYR A 254 -15.04 5.43 -12.76
N GLU A 255 -15.07 6.68 -13.20
CA GLU A 255 -13.88 7.49 -13.45
C GLU A 255 -14.01 8.82 -12.74
N ALA A 256 -13.51 8.87 -11.50
CA ALA A 256 -13.44 10.13 -10.77
C ALA A 256 -12.74 11.19 -11.63
N THR A 257 -13.33 12.37 -11.74
CA THR A 257 -12.64 13.53 -12.31
C THR A 257 -11.45 13.85 -11.41
N ILE A 258 -10.26 13.38 -11.76
CA ILE A 258 -9.02 13.74 -11.08
C ILE A 258 -8.42 14.90 -11.86
N PRO A 259 -8.37 16.12 -11.30
CA PRO A 259 -7.65 17.21 -11.94
C PRO A 259 -6.16 16.86 -11.98
N GLY A 260 -5.61 16.69 -13.18
CA GLY A 260 -4.18 16.47 -13.41
C GLY A 260 -3.91 15.42 -14.48
N THR A 261 -2.80 15.59 -15.20
CA THR A 261 -2.30 14.57 -16.12
C THR A 261 -1.90 13.32 -15.34
N ALA A 262 -2.22 12.14 -15.88
CA ALA A 262 -1.69 10.89 -15.37
C ALA A 262 -0.16 11.00 -15.32
N LEU A 263 0.40 11.10 -14.12
CA LEU A 263 1.84 11.13 -13.96
C LEU A 263 2.35 9.72 -14.28
N ASP A 264 3.16 9.58 -15.33
CA ASP A 264 3.88 8.35 -15.68
C ASP A 264 4.76 7.84 -14.52
N SER A 265 4.16 7.12 -13.58
CA SER A 265 4.84 6.58 -12.41
C SER A 265 4.69 5.07 -12.42
N GLY A 266 5.82 4.38 -12.50
CA GLY A 266 5.87 2.94 -12.27
C GLY A 266 5.57 2.56 -10.83
N TYR A 267 5.51 3.52 -9.89
CA TYR A 267 5.45 3.28 -8.44
C TYR A 267 4.26 2.46 -7.98
N ALA A 268 3.08 2.66 -8.58
CA ALA A 268 1.89 1.85 -8.30
C ALA A 268 2.05 0.39 -8.79
N GLN A 269 2.88 0.18 -9.81
CA GLN A 269 3.13 -1.12 -10.44
C GLN A 269 4.41 -1.80 -9.94
N ALA A 270 5.27 -1.07 -9.21
CA ALA A 270 6.66 -1.38 -8.91
C ALA A 270 6.93 -2.60 -8.00
N TRP A 271 5.98 -3.52 -7.86
CA TRP A 271 6.17 -4.75 -7.09
C TRP A 271 5.53 -5.99 -7.73
N TYR A 272 4.66 -5.80 -8.72
CA TYR A 272 4.32 -6.94 -9.55
C TYR A 272 5.46 -7.15 -10.55
N PRO A 273 5.78 -8.38 -10.94
CA PRO A 273 6.36 -8.60 -12.25
C PRO A 273 5.52 -7.85 -13.31
N PRO A 274 6.11 -7.14 -14.29
CA PRO A 274 5.36 -6.60 -15.39
C PRO A 274 4.75 -7.82 -16.08
N GLU A 275 3.43 -7.84 -16.12
CA GLU A 275 2.74 -8.70 -17.05
C GLU A 275 3.17 -8.28 -18.47
N PRO A 276 3.20 -9.20 -19.44
CA PRO A 276 2.97 -8.80 -20.82
C PRO A 276 1.75 -7.87 -20.82
N PRO A 277 1.72 -6.82 -21.66
CA PRO A 277 0.55 -5.97 -21.77
C PRO A 277 -0.70 -6.85 -21.81
N ASP A 278 -1.67 -6.59 -20.92
CA ASP A 278 -2.97 -7.24 -21.02
C ASP A 278 -3.44 -7.11 -22.47
N ASP A 279 -4.14 -8.14 -22.98
CA ASP A 279 -4.84 -8.05 -24.26
C ASP A 279 -5.55 -6.68 -24.33
N PRO A 280 -5.23 -5.82 -25.33
CA PRO A 280 -5.76 -4.46 -25.40
C PRO A 280 -7.27 -4.41 -25.61
N ALA A 281 -7.92 -5.57 -25.81
CA ALA A 281 -9.36 -5.67 -25.84
C ALA A 281 -9.98 -5.06 -24.57
N PRO A 282 -10.82 -4.02 -24.71
CA PRO A 282 -11.48 -3.40 -23.56
C PRO A 282 -12.37 -4.42 -22.85
N ALA A 283 -12.52 -4.25 -21.54
CA ALA A 283 -13.57 -4.97 -20.82
C ALA A 283 -14.92 -4.60 -21.41
N THR A 284 -15.63 -5.56 -22.00
CA THR A 284 -16.99 -5.37 -22.52
C THR A 284 -18.00 -5.90 -21.53
N ALA A 285 -19.12 -5.19 -21.38
CA ALA A 285 -20.21 -5.70 -20.60
C ALA A 285 -20.81 -6.96 -21.27
N PRO A 286 -21.34 -7.92 -20.50
CA PRO A 286 -22.16 -8.99 -21.05
C PRO A 286 -23.30 -8.39 -21.91
N PRO A 287 -23.70 -8.99 -23.04
CA PRO A 287 -24.68 -8.39 -23.95
C PRO A 287 -26.04 -8.01 -23.33
N ALA A 288 -26.41 -8.67 -22.23
CA ALA A 288 -27.65 -8.40 -21.49
C ALA A 288 -27.52 -7.27 -20.44
N ALA A 289 -26.30 -6.82 -20.14
CA ALA A 289 -26.03 -5.80 -19.13
C ALA A 289 -26.07 -4.39 -19.74
N THR A 290 -26.64 -3.43 -19.01
CA THR A 290 -26.56 -2.01 -19.40
C THR A 290 -25.19 -1.42 -19.03
N GLU A 291 -24.54 -0.73 -19.97
CA GLU A 291 -23.34 0.07 -19.65
C GLU A 291 -23.72 1.48 -19.20
N CYS A 292 -23.05 1.97 -18.16
CA CYS A 292 -23.22 3.31 -17.61
C CYS A 292 -21.87 3.88 -17.19
N ASP A 293 -21.77 5.19 -17.10
CA ASP A 293 -20.62 5.89 -16.53
C ASP A 293 -21.04 6.64 -15.26
N ALA A 294 -20.07 6.87 -14.37
CA ALA A 294 -20.22 7.77 -13.22
C ALA A 294 -18.89 8.48 -12.94
N VAL A 295 -18.92 9.80 -12.78
CA VAL A 295 -17.71 10.60 -12.50
C VAL A 295 -17.57 11.00 -11.03
N ASP A 296 -18.63 10.78 -10.24
CA ASP A 296 -18.62 10.96 -8.80
C ASP A 296 -19.50 9.95 -8.06
N PHE A 297 -19.56 10.06 -6.74
CA PHE A 297 -20.29 9.12 -5.90
C PHE A 297 -21.81 9.31 -5.91
N ASP A 298 -22.29 10.50 -6.27
CA ASP A 298 -23.72 10.80 -6.30
C ASP A 298 -24.32 10.24 -7.60
N GLU A 299 -23.62 10.42 -8.74
CA GLU A 299 -23.96 9.73 -9.99
C GLU A 299 -23.90 8.20 -9.85
N LEU A 300 -22.87 7.67 -9.16
CA LEU A 300 -22.79 6.24 -8.88
C LEU A 300 -24.00 5.78 -8.07
N ALA A 301 -24.40 6.51 -7.03
CA ALA A 301 -25.59 6.19 -6.24
C ALA A 301 -26.87 6.15 -7.10
N ASP A 302 -27.00 7.09 -8.05
CA ASP A 302 -28.10 7.14 -9.00
C ASP A 302 -28.11 5.97 -9.99
N VAL A 303 -26.95 5.54 -10.47
CA VAL A 303 -26.83 4.31 -11.28
C VAL A 303 -27.30 3.10 -10.46
N LEU A 304 -26.80 2.92 -9.24
CA LEU A 304 -27.18 1.79 -8.38
C LEU A 304 -28.69 1.76 -8.09
N ARG A 305 -29.30 2.93 -7.86
CA ARG A 305 -30.75 3.08 -7.63
C ARG A 305 -31.57 2.78 -8.87
N ARG A 306 -31.19 3.30 -10.05
CA ARG A 306 -31.89 3.09 -11.32
C ARG A 306 -31.94 1.60 -11.69
N HIS A 307 -30.85 0.89 -11.47
CA HIS A 307 -30.76 -0.55 -11.74
C HIS A 307 -31.28 -1.42 -10.59
N ARG A 308 -31.76 -0.81 -9.50
CA ARG A 308 -32.29 -1.49 -8.31
C ARG A 308 -31.32 -2.58 -7.81
N ALA A 309 -30.04 -2.22 -7.69
CA ALA A 309 -28.97 -3.16 -7.38
C ALA A 309 -29.28 -3.96 -6.09
N ASP A 310 -29.24 -5.28 -6.18
CA ASP A 310 -29.31 -6.16 -5.02
C ASP A 310 -27.92 -6.37 -4.43
N LEU A 311 -26.91 -6.56 -5.28
CA LEU A 311 -25.50 -6.71 -4.92
C LEU A 311 -24.64 -5.81 -5.81
N VAL A 312 -23.64 -5.18 -5.22
CA VAL A 312 -22.58 -4.49 -5.93
C VAL A 312 -21.25 -5.26 -5.87
N VAL A 313 -20.61 -5.48 -7.01
CA VAL A 313 -19.26 -6.05 -7.11
C VAL A 313 -18.27 -4.92 -7.43
N LEU A 314 -17.35 -4.63 -6.51
CA LEU A 314 -16.34 -3.57 -6.71
C LEU A 314 -15.04 -4.14 -7.29
N LEU A 315 -14.52 -3.50 -8.34
CA LEU A 315 -13.27 -3.88 -9.01
C LEU A 315 -12.37 -2.65 -9.21
N GLY A 316 -11.42 -2.44 -8.30
CA GLY A 316 -10.44 -1.35 -8.41
C GLY A 316 -10.99 0.04 -8.03
N MET A 317 -11.94 0.08 -7.09
CA MET A 317 -12.59 1.30 -6.65
C MET A 317 -11.83 2.00 -5.50
N PRO A 318 -11.93 3.34 -5.37
CA PRO A 318 -11.63 4.01 -4.12
C PRO A 318 -12.58 3.54 -3.01
N VAL A 319 -12.34 3.97 -1.76
CA VAL A 319 -13.26 3.69 -0.64
C VAL A 319 -14.62 4.30 -0.96
N VAL A 320 -15.62 3.44 -1.19
CA VAL A 320 -17.00 3.85 -1.52
C VAL A 320 -17.72 4.27 -0.23
N PRO A 321 -18.22 5.51 -0.11
CA PRO A 321 -18.96 5.94 1.07
C PRO A 321 -20.23 5.12 1.27
N MET A 322 -20.57 4.78 2.52
CA MET A 322 -21.75 3.96 2.82
C MET A 322 -23.07 4.58 2.32
N ARG A 323 -23.17 5.91 2.19
CA ARG A 323 -24.34 6.59 1.62
C ARG A 323 -24.64 6.14 0.17
N VAL A 324 -23.62 5.80 -0.60
CA VAL A 324 -23.75 5.32 -1.98
C VAL A 324 -24.37 3.93 -2.02
N LEU A 325 -24.06 3.10 -1.02
CA LEU A 325 -24.50 1.71 -0.91
C LEU A 325 -25.80 1.55 -0.10
N ALA A 326 -26.36 2.64 0.45
CA ALA A 326 -27.46 2.59 1.41
C ALA A 326 -28.73 1.92 0.87
N ASN A 327 -28.99 2.01 -0.44
CA ASN A 327 -30.15 1.41 -1.11
C ASN A 327 -29.86 0.06 -1.76
N VAL A 328 -28.66 -0.49 -1.57
CA VAL A 328 -28.26 -1.78 -2.13
C VAL A 328 -28.55 -2.86 -1.10
N ARG A 329 -29.55 -3.72 -1.39
CA ARG A 329 -30.13 -4.66 -0.42
C ARG A 329 -29.09 -5.54 0.30
N LEU A 330 -28.11 -6.08 -0.44
CA LEU A 330 -27.04 -6.91 0.11
C LEU A 330 -25.73 -6.11 0.34
N GLY A 331 -25.70 -4.85 -0.06
CA GLY A 331 -24.52 -4.00 -0.06
C GLY A 331 -23.54 -4.36 -1.18
N ALA A 332 -22.25 -4.16 -0.91
CA ALA A 332 -21.17 -4.44 -1.85
C ALA A 332 -20.19 -5.48 -1.32
N ILE A 333 -19.56 -6.21 -2.24
CA ILE A 333 -18.42 -7.09 -1.98
C ILE A 333 -17.18 -6.61 -2.74
N ASN A 334 -16.02 -6.90 -2.15
CA ASN A 334 -14.72 -6.61 -2.74
C ASN A 334 -13.78 -7.80 -2.50
N ALA A 335 -12.84 -8.03 -3.43
CA ALA A 335 -11.75 -8.98 -3.24
C ALA A 335 -10.46 -8.24 -2.92
N HIS A 336 -9.97 -8.42 -1.71
CA HIS A 336 -8.71 -7.92 -1.22
C HIS A 336 -7.58 -8.94 -1.45
N ASN A 337 -6.37 -8.45 -1.72
CA ASN A 337 -5.19 -9.29 -1.96
C ASN A 337 -4.32 -9.48 -0.69
N GLY A 338 -4.97 -9.67 0.45
CA GLY A 338 -4.34 -10.00 1.73
C GLY A 338 -5.21 -10.92 2.58
N ALA A 339 -4.58 -11.64 3.50
CA ALA A 339 -5.27 -12.39 4.55
C ALA A 339 -5.91 -11.39 5.52
N LEU A 340 -7.24 -11.29 5.55
CA LEU A 340 -7.94 -10.45 6.52
C LEU A 340 -8.19 -11.25 7.80
N PRO A 341 -8.06 -10.64 9.00
CA PRO A 341 -7.83 -9.21 9.28
C PRO A 341 -6.34 -8.77 9.27
N ASP A 342 -5.41 -9.69 9.06
CA ASP A 342 -3.98 -9.47 9.33
C ASP A 342 -3.31 -8.51 8.34
N TYR A 343 -3.78 -8.43 7.10
CA TYR A 343 -3.17 -7.66 6.02
C TYR A 343 -4.14 -6.63 5.40
N ARG A 344 -4.68 -5.72 6.22
CA ARG A 344 -5.58 -4.65 5.73
C ARG A 344 -4.81 -3.55 5.00
N GLY A 345 -5.43 -2.88 4.04
CA GLY A 345 -4.90 -1.65 3.44
C GLY A 345 -4.11 -1.89 2.16
N MET A 346 -3.02 -1.15 1.97
CA MET A 346 -2.33 -1.07 0.67
C MET A 346 -1.15 -2.04 0.59
N ASP A 347 -0.80 -2.43 -0.64
CA ASP A 347 0.36 -3.26 -0.97
C ASP A 347 0.44 -4.58 -0.18
N ALA A 348 -0.72 -5.15 0.20
CA ALA A 348 -0.83 -6.31 1.09
C ALA A 348 0.02 -7.51 0.67
N VAL A 349 0.11 -7.80 -0.63
CA VAL A 349 1.00 -8.83 -1.18
C VAL A 349 2.47 -8.56 -0.84
N GLY A 350 2.95 -7.34 -1.07
CA GLY A 350 4.33 -6.97 -0.77
C GLY A 350 4.63 -7.05 0.73
N TRP A 351 3.67 -6.65 1.57
CA TRP A 351 3.81 -6.79 3.03
C TRP A 351 3.85 -8.23 3.49
N ALA A 352 2.99 -9.10 2.96
CA ALA A 352 3.02 -10.53 3.27
C ALA A 352 4.40 -11.12 2.94
N LEU A 353 4.95 -10.77 1.78
CA LEU A 353 6.29 -11.23 1.38
C LEU A 353 7.40 -10.66 2.27
N LEU A 354 7.35 -9.38 2.63
CA LEU A 354 8.29 -8.77 3.57
C LEU A 354 8.27 -9.44 4.95
N ASN A 355 7.09 -9.88 5.38
CA ASN A 355 6.86 -10.57 6.65
C ASN A 355 7.09 -12.07 6.59
N ASN A 356 7.41 -12.61 5.41
CA ASN A 356 7.56 -14.04 5.18
C ASN A 356 6.26 -14.86 5.27
N ASP A 357 5.10 -14.23 5.12
CA ASP A 357 3.79 -14.89 5.19
C ASP A 357 3.29 -15.34 3.81
N PRO A 358 2.31 -16.28 3.75
CA PRO A 358 1.65 -16.66 2.52
C PRO A 358 0.84 -15.51 1.91
N VAL A 359 0.82 -15.44 0.58
CA VAL A 359 -0.09 -14.56 -0.14
C VAL A 359 -1.48 -15.16 -0.16
N VAL A 360 -2.47 -14.41 0.30
CA VAL A 360 -3.88 -14.84 0.41
C VAL A 360 -4.76 -13.77 -0.23
N CYS A 361 -5.81 -14.20 -0.94
CA CYS A 361 -6.89 -13.32 -1.38
C CYS A 361 -8.13 -13.55 -0.51
N THR A 362 -8.85 -12.48 -0.20
CA THR A 362 -10.04 -12.52 0.65
C THR A 362 -11.18 -11.76 -0.01
N VAL A 363 -12.34 -12.38 -0.20
CA VAL A 363 -13.58 -11.69 -0.54
C VAL A 363 -14.32 -11.35 0.74
N HIS A 364 -14.75 -10.10 0.87
CA HIS A 364 -15.38 -9.59 2.08
C HIS A 364 -16.46 -8.56 1.74
N ARG A 365 -17.34 -8.30 2.72
CA ARG A 365 -18.33 -7.22 2.62
C ARG A 365 -17.65 -5.86 2.71
N VAL A 366 -18.17 -4.88 1.99
CA VAL A 366 -17.72 -3.49 2.09
C VAL A 366 -18.36 -2.83 3.32
N ARG A 367 -17.55 -2.09 4.06
CA ARG A 367 -17.94 -1.29 5.24
C ARG A 367 -17.32 0.10 5.14
N SER A 368 -17.64 0.96 6.11
CA SER A 368 -17.16 2.34 6.16
C SER A 368 -15.64 2.47 6.20
N SER A 369 -14.95 1.49 6.79
CA SER A 369 -13.49 1.39 6.77
C SER A 369 -13.03 0.36 5.75
N ALA A 370 -11.92 0.67 5.06
CA ALA A 370 -11.31 -0.22 4.09
C ALA A 370 -10.94 -1.57 4.73
N ASP A 371 -11.34 -2.66 4.06
CA ASP A 371 -10.98 -4.05 4.38
C ASP A 371 -11.38 -4.53 5.79
N THR A 372 -12.37 -3.90 6.43
CA THR A 372 -12.84 -4.29 7.79
C THR A 372 -14.14 -5.08 7.82
N GLY A 373 -14.79 -5.28 6.67
CA GLY A 373 -16.06 -6.00 6.64
C GLY A 373 -15.90 -7.50 6.80
N GLU A 374 -17.02 -8.15 7.09
CA GLU A 374 -17.11 -9.58 7.34
C GLU A 374 -16.58 -10.37 6.13
N ILE A 375 -15.78 -11.38 6.43
CA ILE A 375 -15.09 -12.22 5.44
C ILE A 375 -16.09 -13.24 4.91
N ILE A 376 -16.24 -13.31 3.59
CA ILE A 376 -17.05 -14.33 2.91
C ILE A 376 -16.18 -15.58 2.67
N ALA A 377 -14.98 -15.40 2.10
CA ALA A 377 -14.04 -16.50 1.87
C ALA A 377 -12.62 -15.97 1.68
N SER A 378 -11.63 -16.80 2.01
CA SER A 378 -10.21 -16.53 1.75
C SER A 378 -9.55 -17.74 1.11
N VAL A 379 -8.65 -17.51 0.16
CA VAL A 379 -7.86 -18.58 -0.47
C VAL A 379 -6.39 -18.18 -0.53
N PRO A 380 -5.46 -19.09 -0.21
CA PRO A 380 -4.05 -18.89 -0.52
C PRO A 380 -3.87 -18.82 -2.03
N VAL A 381 -2.94 -17.98 -2.48
CA VAL A 381 -2.58 -17.90 -3.89
C VAL A 381 -1.66 -19.06 -4.22
N ALA A 382 -2.15 -19.96 -5.07
CA ALA A 382 -1.39 -21.12 -5.54
C ALA A 382 -0.09 -20.69 -6.26
N PRO A 383 0.95 -21.55 -6.27
CA PRO A 383 2.20 -21.28 -6.97
C PRO A 383 2.06 -21.36 -8.51
N GLU A 384 1.10 -22.14 -9.01
CA GLU A 384 0.81 -22.41 -10.43
C GLU A 384 -0.71 -22.19 -10.69
N PRO A 385 -1.23 -22.11 -11.94
CA PRO A 385 -0.58 -22.33 -13.24
C PRO A 385 -0.22 -21.05 -14.02
N ALA A 386 -0.50 -19.85 -13.49
CA ALA A 386 -0.20 -18.60 -14.19
C ALA A 386 1.26 -18.16 -13.95
N PRO A 387 1.94 -17.61 -14.96
CA PRO A 387 3.39 -17.42 -14.93
C PRO A 387 3.87 -16.32 -13.97
N THR A 388 2.99 -15.38 -13.60
CA THR A 388 3.34 -14.29 -12.67
C THR A 388 2.48 -14.32 -11.41
N LEU A 389 3.06 -13.93 -10.28
CA LEU A 389 2.33 -13.76 -9.02
C LEU A 389 1.14 -12.82 -9.18
N ARG A 390 1.27 -11.75 -9.99
CA ARG A 390 0.17 -10.83 -10.31
C ARG A 390 -1.02 -11.54 -10.93
N ALA A 391 -0.76 -12.35 -11.95
CA ALA A 391 -1.79 -13.08 -12.66
C ALA A 391 -2.49 -14.08 -11.72
N ARG A 392 -1.72 -14.78 -10.87
CA ARG A 392 -2.26 -15.71 -9.87
C ARG A 392 -3.12 -15.02 -8.81
N VAL A 393 -2.67 -13.89 -8.26
CA VAL A 393 -3.47 -13.05 -7.35
C VAL A 393 -4.76 -12.60 -8.02
N LYS A 394 -4.69 -12.10 -9.26
CA LYS A 394 -5.87 -11.64 -9.99
C LYS A 394 -6.85 -12.77 -10.29
N ALA A 395 -6.36 -13.93 -10.68
CA ALA A 395 -7.19 -15.12 -10.89
C ALA A 395 -7.92 -15.52 -9.59
N ALA A 396 -7.21 -15.56 -8.46
CA ALA A 396 -7.81 -15.86 -7.16
C ALA A 396 -8.88 -14.83 -6.74
N GLN A 397 -8.61 -13.52 -6.91
CA GLN A 397 -9.58 -12.46 -6.65
C GLN A 397 -10.85 -12.60 -7.50
N VAL A 398 -10.70 -12.85 -8.81
CA VAL A 398 -11.83 -13.01 -9.73
C VAL A 398 -12.64 -14.26 -9.39
N ALA A 399 -11.98 -15.39 -9.12
CA ALA A 399 -12.64 -16.64 -8.75
C ALA A 399 -13.48 -16.47 -7.47
N LEU A 400 -12.93 -15.83 -6.44
CA LEU A 400 -13.63 -15.53 -5.20
C LEU A 400 -14.87 -14.64 -5.42
N LEU A 401 -14.73 -13.56 -6.20
CA LEU A 401 -15.86 -12.67 -6.51
C LEU A 401 -16.93 -13.39 -7.31
N LEU A 402 -16.53 -14.21 -8.28
CA LEU A 402 -17.45 -14.95 -9.13
C LEU A 402 -18.26 -15.96 -8.31
N ALA A 403 -17.61 -16.71 -7.42
CA ALA A 403 -18.28 -17.66 -6.53
C ALA A 403 -19.30 -16.98 -5.60
N ALA A 404 -18.90 -15.87 -4.97
CA ALA A 404 -19.80 -15.10 -4.10
C ALA A 404 -20.99 -14.51 -4.88
N ALA A 405 -20.74 -13.98 -6.08
CA ALA A 405 -21.78 -13.44 -6.96
C ALA A 405 -22.74 -14.53 -7.47
N ALA A 406 -22.23 -15.72 -7.82
CA ALA A 406 -23.03 -16.87 -8.24
C ALA A 406 -23.93 -17.40 -7.12
N HIS A 407 -23.43 -17.45 -5.89
CA HIS A 407 -24.24 -17.78 -4.72
C HIS A 407 -25.41 -16.80 -4.57
N VAL A 408 -25.13 -15.48 -4.64
CA VAL A 408 -26.17 -14.44 -4.57
C VAL A 408 -27.17 -14.56 -5.71
N ALA A 409 -26.72 -14.82 -6.93
CA ALA A 409 -27.60 -15.01 -8.08
C ALA A 409 -28.58 -16.18 -7.88
N ARG A 410 -28.11 -17.28 -7.29
CA ARG A 410 -28.92 -18.49 -7.06
C ARG A 410 -29.87 -18.35 -5.87
N HIS A 411 -29.37 -17.82 -4.76
CA HIS A 411 -30.08 -17.87 -3.48
C HIS A 411 -30.74 -16.54 -3.09
N GLY A 412 -30.37 -15.44 -3.74
CA GLY A 412 -30.89 -14.11 -3.42
C GLY A 412 -30.31 -13.51 -2.13
N GLU A 413 -29.37 -14.18 -1.47
CA GLU A 413 -28.71 -13.79 -0.22
C GLU A 413 -27.19 -13.93 -0.31
N LEU A 414 -26.46 -13.30 0.61
CA LEU A 414 -25.01 -13.44 0.69
C LEU A 414 -24.63 -14.81 1.27
N PRO A 415 -23.47 -15.38 0.88
CA PRO A 415 -22.93 -16.53 1.59
C PRO A 415 -22.67 -16.21 3.07
N ASP A 416 -22.54 -17.26 3.88
CA ASP A 416 -22.13 -17.13 5.27
C ASP A 416 -20.86 -16.29 5.41
N THR A 417 -20.83 -15.46 6.46
CA THR A 417 -19.72 -14.55 6.69
C THR A 417 -19.13 -14.71 8.08
N THR A 418 -17.82 -14.56 8.18
CA THR A 418 -17.10 -14.51 9.45
C THR A 418 -16.79 -13.05 9.82
N PRO A 419 -17.26 -12.54 10.98
CA PRO A 419 -16.92 -11.19 11.40
C PRO A 419 -15.43 -11.07 11.67
N GLN A 420 -14.84 -9.94 11.28
CA GLN A 420 -13.47 -9.62 11.67
C GLN A 420 -13.43 -9.12 13.13
N PRO A 421 -12.36 -9.41 13.90
CA PRO A 421 -12.17 -8.85 15.23
C PRO A 421 -12.23 -7.32 15.23
N ALA A 422 -12.92 -6.75 16.23
CA ALA A 422 -13.00 -5.30 16.43
C ALA A 422 -11.65 -4.71 16.85
N ALA A 423 -10.88 -5.48 17.62
CA ALA A 423 -9.48 -5.23 17.96
C ALA A 423 -8.64 -6.43 17.48
N GLY A 424 -7.48 -6.16 16.89
CA GLY A 424 -6.70 -7.15 16.17
C GLY A 424 -6.92 -7.02 14.65
N GLY A 425 -5.82 -7.07 13.91
CA GLY A 425 -5.73 -6.76 12.49
C GLY A 425 -4.71 -5.66 12.23
N THR A 426 -3.81 -5.90 11.29
CA THR A 426 -2.69 -4.99 11.02
C THR A 426 -3.00 -4.18 9.78
N ARG A 427 -3.00 -2.85 9.94
CA ARG A 427 -3.10 -1.94 8.79
C ARG A 427 -1.72 -1.72 8.20
N TYR A 428 -1.65 -1.95 6.90
CA TYR A 428 -0.51 -1.71 6.06
C TYR A 428 -0.75 -0.53 5.11
N TYR A 429 0.34 0.08 4.70
CA TYR A 429 0.35 1.32 3.94
C TYR A 429 1.16 1.14 2.66
N ARG A 430 1.20 2.17 1.82
CA ARG A 430 1.94 2.09 0.56
C ARG A 430 3.42 1.79 0.84
N LEU A 431 3.99 0.84 0.14
CA LEU A 431 5.42 0.52 0.22
C LEU A 431 6.24 1.63 -0.44
N HIS A 432 7.31 2.05 0.21
CA HIS A 432 8.31 2.96 -0.31
C HIS A 432 9.10 2.25 -1.43
N PRO A 433 9.50 2.95 -2.52
CA PRO A 433 10.19 2.30 -3.64
C PRO A 433 11.46 1.55 -3.23
N HIS A 434 12.19 2.05 -2.22
CA HIS A 434 13.35 1.36 -1.64
C HIS A 434 13.03 -0.06 -1.15
N LEU A 435 11.92 -0.28 -0.43
CA LEU A 435 11.58 -1.62 0.05
C LEU A 435 11.08 -2.53 -1.07
N LYS A 436 10.43 -1.96 -2.08
CA LYS A 436 10.05 -2.70 -3.30
C LYS A 436 11.29 -3.23 -4.02
N ARG A 437 12.37 -2.43 -4.12
CA ARG A 437 13.66 -2.90 -4.66
C ARG A 437 14.29 -4.04 -3.87
N LEU A 438 14.17 -4.05 -2.54
CA LEU A 438 14.67 -5.16 -1.73
C LEU A 438 13.92 -6.45 -2.06
N LEU A 439 12.61 -6.34 -2.21
CA LEU A 439 11.81 -7.47 -2.64
C LEU A 439 12.14 -7.88 -4.10
N ASP A 440 12.41 -6.93 -5.00
CA ASP A 440 12.80 -7.21 -6.40
C ASP A 440 14.18 -7.87 -6.51
N ALA A 441 15.05 -7.65 -5.53
CA ALA A 441 16.35 -8.30 -5.43
C ALA A 441 16.28 -9.67 -4.72
N SER A 442 15.12 -10.02 -4.16
CA SER A 442 14.93 -11.27 -3.40
C SER A 442 14.48 -12.43 -4.29
N LEU A 443 14.43 -13.63 -3.72
CA LEU A 443 13.92 -14.85 -4.36
C LEU A 443 12.47 -14.73 -4.85
N TYR A 444 11.69 -13.72 -4.42
CA TYR A 444 10.32 -13.50 -4.90
C TYR A 444 10.21 -12.83 -6.26
N ALA A 445 11.31 -12.31 -6.80
CA ALA A 445 11.31 -11.58 -8.07
C ALA A 445 11.32 -12.49 -9.30
N ALA A 446 11.85 -13.70 -9.14
CA ALA A 446 11.78 -14.82 -10.06
C ALA A 446 10.40 -15.48 -9.97
#